data_AF-A0A2M7CBW4-F1
#
_entry.id   AF-A0A2M7CBW4-F1
#
_cell.length_a   1.000
_cell.length_b   1.000
_cell.length_c   1.000
_cell.angle_alpha   90.00
_cell.angle_beta   90.00
_cell.angle_gamma   90.00
#
_symmetry.space_group_name_H-M   'P 1'
#
loop_
_entity.id
_entity.type
_entity.pdbx_description
1 polymer ?
#
loop_
_entity_poly.entity_id
_entity_poly.type
_entity_poly.pdbx_seq_one_letter_code
_entity_poly.pdbx_strand_id
1 'polypeptide(L)'
;MTESILNGKRILVVDDEPDVLNVLEEEILGAAPKCKVEKANTYEKAAQKLESQTYDVVILDIMGVRGFDLLKLAVSRNFRVAMLTAHALNPEALKRSFEMKARAYLPKEKLGEIVPFLEDVLKYEYLPGWKRLLEKLQGFFDSKFESDWEKKTGLMWQEWHKWE
;
A
#
# COMPACT_ATOMS: atom_id res chain seq x y z
N MET A 1 9.53 23.96 3.90
CA MET A 1 8.78 22.68 3.80
C MET A 1 8.99 22.16 2.39
N THR A 2 9.67 21.02 2.25
CA THR A 2 9.85 20.39 0.94
C THR A 2 8.47 19.93 0.48
N GLU A 3 8.04 20.35 -0.72
CA GLU A 3 6.76 19.89 -1.27
C GLU A 3 6.78 18.36 -1.41
N SER A 4 5.72 17.68 -0.96
CA SER A 4 5.61 16.23 -1.14
C SER A 4 5.57 15.88 -2.62
N ILE A 5 6.22 14.78 -3.00
CA ILE A 5 6.22 14.25 -4.37
C ILE A 5 4.84 13.71 -4.81
N LEU A 6 3.89 13.61 -3.87
CA LEU A 6 2.50 13.29 -4.15
C LEU A 6 1.75 14.46 -4.80
N ASN A 7 2.29 15.68 -4.77
CA ASN A 7 1.66 16.81 -5.44
C ASN A 7 1.54 16.57 -6.96
N GLY A 8 0.35 16.83 -7.50
CA GLY A 8 0.03 16.58 -8.91
C GLY A 8 -0.21 15.12 -9.27
N LYS A 9 -0.11 14.18 -8.30
CA LYS A 9 -0.39 12.76 -8.52
C LYS A 9 -1.87 12.45 -8.45
N ARG A 10 -2.28 11.37 -9.10
CA ARG A 10 -3.62 10.78 -9.01
C ARG A 10 -3.56 9.52 -8.16
N ILE A 11 -4.30 9.51 -7.06
CA ILE A 11 -4.33 8.40 -6.12
C ILE A 11 -5.76 7.86 -6.03
N LEU A 12 -5.92 6.55 -6.18
CA LEU A 12 -7.17 5.86 -5.89
C LEU A 12 -7.07 5.22 -4.51
N VAL A 13 -8.02 5.50 -3.62
CA VAL A 13 -8.15 4.86 -2.31
C VAL A 13 -9.41 3.99 -2.28
N VAL A 14 -9.25 2.74 -1.87
CA VAL A 14 -10.32 1.74 -1.88
C VAL A 14 -10.41 1.05 -0.53
N ASP A 15 -11.56 1.22 0.13
CA ASP A 15 -11.85 0.68 1.45
C ASP A 15 -13.38 0.71 1.63
N ASP A 16 -13.98 -0.32 2.19
CA ASP A 16 -15.42 -0.36 2.44
C ASP A 16 -15.86 0.56 3.60
N GLU A 17 -14.91 0.93 4.47
CA GLU A 17 -15.12 1.84 5.60
C GLU A 17 -14.98 3.32 5.17
N PRO A 18 -16.08 4.11 5.17
CA PRO A 18 -16.03 5.51 4.74
C PRO A 18 -15.08 6.39 5.58
N ASP A 19 -14.94 6.07 6.87
CA ASP A 19 -14.05 6.81 7.77
C ASP A 19 -12.58 6.60 7.38
N VAL A 20 -12.20 5.38 6.98
CA VAL A 20 -10.84 5.09 6.49
C VAL A 20 -10.56 5.88 5.20
N LEU A 21 -11.53 5.93 4.28
CA LEU A 21 -11.41 6.72 3.06
C LEU A 21 -11.22 8.22 3.35
N ASN A 22 -11.89 8.75 4.37
CA ASN A 22 -11.77 10.15 4.77
C ASN A 22 -10.41 10.44 5.40
N VAL A 23 -9.97 9.61 6.36
CA VAL A 23 -8.65 9.74 6.98
C VAL A 23 -7.55 9.68 5.91
N LEU A 24 -7.61 8.73 4.98
CA LEU A 24 -6.63 8.63 3.88
C LEU A 24 -6.59 9.91 3.03
N GLU A 25 -7.74 10.46 2.67
CA GLU A 25 -7.80 11.71 1.90
C GLU A 25 -7.23 12.88 2.69
N GLU A 26 -7.60 13.03 3.96
CA GLU A 26 -7.12 14.10 4.84
C GLU A 26 -5.59 14.06 5.01
N GLU A 27 -5.02 12.88 5.29
CA GLU A 27 -3.57 12.71 5.44
C GLU A 27 -2.82 13.01 4.13
N ILE A 28 -3.33 12.51 3.00
CA ILE A 28 -2.72 12.73 1.69
C ILE A 28 -2.79 14.21 1.29
N LEU A 29 -3.95 14.84 1.43
CA LEU A 29 -4.14 16.25 1.04
C LEU A 29 -3.47 17.21 2.02
N GLY A 30 -3.34 16.85 3.29
CA GLY A 30 -2.60 17.61 4.29
C GLY A 30 -1.12 17.76 3.92
N ALA A 31 -0.50 16.69 3.40
CA ALA A 31 0.88 16.73 2.92
C ALA A 31 1.03 17.18 1.45
N ALA A 32 0.03 16.92 0.61
CA ALA A 32 0.05 17.20 -0.82
C ALA A 32 -1.29 17.82 -1.31
N PRO A 33 -1.51 19.13 -1.09
CA PRO A 33 -2.77 19.80 -1.43
C PRO A 33 -3.12 19.79 -2.92
N LYS A 34 -2.13 19.56 -3.81
CA LYS A 34 -2.33 19.50 -5.28
C LYS A 34 -2.55 18.06 -5.77
N CYS A 35 -2.61 17.07 -4.87
CA CYS A 35 -2.90 15.69 -5.22
C CYS A 35 -4.39 15.53 -5.59
N LYS A 36 -4.70 14.61 -6.50
CA LYS A 36 -6.07 14.22 -6.86
C LYS A 36 -6.36 12.88 -6.22
N VAL A 37 -7.16 12.87 -5.17
CA VAL A 37 -7.60 11.66 -4.49
C VAL A 37 -8.99 11.27 -5.01
N GLU A 38 -9.14 10.03 -5.44
CA GLU A 38 -10.44 9.44 -5.77
C GLU A 38 -10.72 8.27 -4.83
N LYS A 39 -11.98 8.13 -4.41
CA LYS A 39 -12.41 7.10 -3.46
C LYS A 39 -13.29 6.05 -4.15
N ALA A 40 -13.21 4.82 -3.69
CA ALA A 40 -14.17 3.76 -3.99
C ALA A 40 -14.45 2.94 -2.73
N ASN A 41 -15.73 2.71 -2.44
CA ASN A 41 -16.14 1.96 -1.24
C ASN A 41 -16.69 0.57 -1.53
N THR A 42 -16.61 0.13 -2.79
CA THR A 42 -17.02 -1.22 -3.19
C THR A 42 -16.05 -1.74 -4.24
N TYR A 43 -15.99 -3.06 -4.37
CA TYR A 43 -15.21 -3.70 -5.42
C TYR A 43 -15.60 -3.20 -6.82
N GLU A 44 -16.89 -3.10 -7.12
CA GLU A 44 -17.40 -2.79 -8.46
C GLU A 44 -16.99 -1.38 -8.89
N LYS A 45 -17.10 -0.41 -7.97
CA LYS A 45 -16.66 0.97 -8.22
C LYS A 45 -15.15 1.04 -8.38
N ALA A 46 -14.40 0.28 -7.57
CA ALA A 46 -12.96 0.23 -7.66
C ALA A 46 -12.50 -0.38 -8.99
N ALA A 47 -13.06 -1.52 -9.40
CA ALA A 47 -12.79 -2.17 -10.67
C ALA A 47 -13.09 -1.24 -11.85
N GLN A 48 -14.26 -0.59 -11.86
CA GLN A 48 -14.63 0.36 -12.91
C GLN A 48 -13.63 1.51 -13.02
N LYS A 49 -13.21 2.11 -11.89
CA LYS A 49 -12.19 3.16 -11.86
C LYS A 49 -10.84 2.64 -12.33
N LEU A 50 -10.45 1.47 -11.84
CA LEU A 50 -9.23 0.78 -12.23
C LEU A 50 -9.22 0.37 -13.70
N GLU A 51 -10.34 0.33 -14.42
CA GLU A 51 -10.40 0.04 -15.86
C GLU A 51 -10.47 1.33 -16.71
N SER A 52 -11.21 2.32 -16.22
CA SER A 52 -11.52 3.55 -16.98
C SER A 52 -10.49 4.67 -16.83
N GLN A 53 -9.65 4.63 -15.79
CA GLN A 53 -8.74 5.72 -15.45
C GLN A 53 -7.30 5.24 -15.25
N THR A 54 -6.40 6.20 -15.02
CA THR A 54 -4.99 5.97 -14.68
C THR A 54 -4.66 6.61 -13.34
N TYR A 55 -3.90 5.89 -12.52
CA TYR A 55 -3.45 6.35 -11.20
C TYR A 55 -1.94 6.16 -11.05
N ASP A 56 -1.30 7.08 -10.35
CA ASP A 56 0.12 6.96 -9.98
C ASP A 56 0.28 5.95 -8.83
N VAL A 57 -0.68 5.92 -7.90
CA VAL A 57 -0.74 4.99 -6.76
C VAL A 57 -2.18 4.54 -6.53
N VAL A 58 -2.35 3.27 -6.21
CA VAL A 58 -3.63 2.68 -5.79
C VAL A 58 -3.46 2.12 -4.38
N ILE A 59 -4.37 2.45 -3.48
CA ILE A 59 -4.40 1.95 -2.11
C ILE A 59 -5.62 1.04 -1.97
N LEU A 60 -5.42 -0.22 -1.55
CA LEU A 60 -6.47 -1.24 -1.51
C LEU A 60 -6.58 -1.88 -0.11
N ASP A 61 -7.75 -1.83 0.50
CA ASP A 61 -8.08 -2.73 1.61
C ASP A 61 -8.15 -4.20 1.14
N ILE A 62 -7.69 -5.13 1.99
CA ILE A 62 -7.64 -6.56 1.65
C ILE A 62 -9.00 -7.25 1.75
N MET A 63 -9.80 -6.99 2.79
CA MET A 63 -10.92 -7.86 3.15
C MET A 63 -12.27 -7.32 2.67
N GLY A 64 -12.56 -6.04 2.90
CA GLY A 64 -13.89 -5.48 2.65
C GLY A 64 -14.23 -5.30 1.17
N VAL A 65 -13.22 -5.26 0.31
CA VAL A 65 -13.38 -4.99 -1.14
C VAL A 65 -12.75 -6.05 -2.03
N ARG A 66 -12.54 -7.28 -1.55
CA ARG A 66 -11.82 -8.34 -2.29
C ARG A 66 -10.45 -7.83 -2.80
N GLY A 67 -9.64 -7.30 -1.90
CA GLY A 67 -8.44 -6.55 -2.24
C GLY A 67 -7.41 -7.30 -3.09
N PHE A 68 -7.28 -8.61 -2.93
CA PHE A 68 -6.37 -9.40 -3.78
C PHE A 68 -6.85 -9.50 -5.24
N ASP A 69 -8.16 -9.52 -5.48
CA ASP A 69 -8.70 -9.52 -6.84
C ASP A 69 -8.45 -8.16 -7.50
N LEU A 70 -8.66 -7.07 -6.74
CA LEU A 70 -8.34 -5.71 -7.18
C LEU A 70 -6.83 -5.51 -7.39
N LEU A 71 -5.98 -6.11 -6.55
CA LEU A 71 -4.52 -6.07 -6.70
C LEU A 71 -4.11 -6.71 -8.03
N LYS A 72 -4.66 -7.88 -8.35
CA LYS A 72 -4.40 -8.56 -9.64
C LYS A 72 -4.80 -7.68 -10.83
N LEU A 73 -5.95 -7.02 -10.75
CA LEU A 73 -6.41 -6.08 -11.78
C LEU A 73 -5.51 -4.84 -11.88
N ALA A 74 -5.13 -4.24 -10.76
CA ALA A 74 -4.32 -3.04 -10.75
C ALA A 74 -2.89 -3.30 -11.26
N VAL A 75 -2.30 -4.43 -10.87
CA VAL A 75 -0.96 -4.85 -11.32
C VAL A 75 -0.95 -5.21 -12.80
N SER A 76 -1.99 -5.84 -13.34
CA SER A 76 -2.07 -6.13 -14.79
C SER A 76 -2.11 -4.85 -15.64
N ARG A 77 -2.52 -3.72 -15.03
CA ARG A 77 -2.47 -2.37 -15.64
C ARG A 77 -1.23 -1.55 -15.25
N ASN A 78 -0.22 -2.18 -14.63
CA ASN A 78 1.03 -1.55 -14.19
C ASN A 78 0.87 -0.42 -13.14
N PHE A 79 -0.20 -0.45 -12.34
CA PHE A 79 -0.31 0.49 -11.22
C PHE A 79 0.62 0.09 -10.07
N ARG A 80 1.12 1.10 -9.35
CA ARG A 80 1.80 0.90 -8.06
C ARG A 80 0.75 0.76 -6.97
N VAL A 81 0.73 -0.39 -6.32
CA VAL A 81 -0.33 -0.72 -5.36
C VAL A 81 0.22 -0.82 -3.93
N ALA A 82 -0.41 -0.15 -2.99
CA ALA A 82 -0.20 -0.33 -1.55
C ALA A 82 -1.41 -1.07 -0.96
N MET A 83 -1.16 -2.19 -0.28
CA MET A 83 -2.19 -2.96 0.41
C MET A 83 -2.36 -2.42 1.83
N LEU A 84 -3.60 -2.19 2.24
CA LEU A 84 -3.99 -1.85 3.61
C LEU A 84 -4.65 -3.04 4.29
N THR A 85 -4.41 -3.19 5.59
CA THR A 85 -5.07 -4.21 6.38
C THR A 85 -5.25 -3.84 7.84
N ALA A 86 -6.41 -4.15 8.41
CA ALA A 86 -6.63 -4.08 9.86
C ALA A 86 -6.45 -5.45 10.53
N HIS A 87 -7.10 -6.49 9.98
CA HIS A 87 -7.19 -7.81 10.63
C HIS A 87 -6.39 -8.92 9.92
N ALA A 88 -5.95 -8.71 8.68
CA ALA A 88 -5.21 -9.72 7.92
C ALA A 88 -3.69 -9.54 8.05
N LEU A 89 -3.24 -8.92 9.15
CA LEU A 89 -1.83 -8.82 9.49
C LEU A 89 -1.32 -10.23 9.83
N ASN A 90 -0.81 -10.93 8.83
CA ASN A 90 -0.17 -12.23 9.01
C ASN A 90 0.92 -12.47 7.95
N PRO A 91 1.83 -13.43 8.19
CA PRO A 91 2.91 -13.76 7.26
C PRO A 91 2.44 -14.15 5.85
N GLU A 92 1.31 -14.85 5.74
CA GLU A 92 0.79 -15.36 4.47
C GLU A 92 0.27 -14.23 3.58
N ALA A 93 -0.47 -13.29 4.15
CA ALA A 93 -0.99 -12.11 3.45
C ALA A 93 0.14 -11.17 3.03
N LEU A 94 1.17 -11.00 3.88
CA LEU A 94 2.36 -10.23 3.55
C LEU A 94 3.11 -10.87 2.37
N LYS A 95 3.37 -12.18 2.44
CA LYS A 95 4.01 -12.95 1.35
C LYS A 95 3.20 -12.88 0.06
N ARG A 96 1.89 -13.11 0.14
CA ARG A 96 0.99 -13.05 -1.02
C ARG A 96 0.98 -11.66 -1.65
N SER A 97 0.95 -10.60 -0.86
CA SER A 97 1.01 -9.21 -1.36
C SER A 97 2.32 -8.96 -2.12
N PHE A 98 3.45 -9.45 -1.60
CA PHE A 98 4.73 -9.40 -2.29
C PHE A 98 4.70 -10.21 -3.60
N GLU A 99 4.32 -11.48 -3.57
CA GLU A 99 4.29 -12.34 -4.77
C GLU A 99 3.38 -11.77 -5.88
N MET A 100 2.25 -11.16 -5.49
CA MET A 100 1.32 -10.51 -6.40
C MET A 100 1.76 -9.12 -6.88
N LYS A 101 3.00 -8.70 -6.59
CA LYS A 101 3.62 -7.43 -7.00
C LYS A 101 2.97 -6.16 -6.43
N ALA A 102 2.32 -6.24 -5.27
CA ALA A 102 2.07 -5.04 -4.48
C ALA A 102 3.41 -4.37 -4.14
N ARG A 103 3.46 -3.04 -4.10
CA ARG A 103 4.66 -2.26 -3.73
C ARG A 103 4.74 -1.95 -2.24
N ALA A 104 3.62 -2.09 -1.51
CA ALA A 104 3.61 -1.96 -0.06
C ALA A 104 2.50 -2.80 0.58
N TYR A 105 2.67 -3.07 1.86
CA TYR A 105 1.73 -3.75 2.74
C TYR A 105 1.76 -3.08 4.11
N LEU A 106 0.63 -2.48 4.50
CA LEU A 106 0.57 -1.52 5.61
C LEU A 106 -0.61 -1.83 6.55
N PRO A 107 -0.40 -1.78 7.88
CA PRO A 107 -1.49 -1.82 8.84
C PRO A 107 -2.32 -0.53 8.80
N LYS A 108 -3.65 -0.59 8.99
CA LYS A 108 -4.50 0.60 9.17
C LYS A 108 -4.10 1.42 10.42
N GLU A 109 -3.40 0.83 11.39
CA GLU A 109 -2.80 1.56 12.53
C GLU A 109 -1.75 2.60 12.10
N LYS A 110 -1.25 2.54 10.85
CA LYS A 110 -0.24 3.45 10.30
C LYS A 110 -0.81 4.48 9.32
N LEU A 111 -2.13 4.68 9.29
CA LEU A 111 -2.78 5.66 8.40
C LEU A 111 -2.26 7.10 8.62
N GLY A 112 -2.04 7.52 9.86
CA GLY A 112 -1.46 8.85 10.15
C GLY A 112 0.00 9.04 9.71
N GLU A 113 0.67 7.96 9.29
CA GLU A 113 2.04 8.00 8.75
C GLU A 113 2.07 7.50 7.28
N ILE A 114 0.93 7.49 6.59
CA ILE A 114 0.79 6.86 5.26
C ILE A 114 1.65 7.55 4.20
N VAL A 115 1.79 8.88 4.28
CA VAL A 115 2.45 9.71 3.25
C VAL A 115 3.89 9.26 2.98
N PRO A 116 4.80 9.14 3.98
CA PRO A 116 6.14 8.60 3.76
C PRO A 116 6.18 7.24 3.05
N PHE A 117 5.20 6.37 3.27
CA PHE A 117 5.14 5.07 2.58
C PHE A 117 4.72 5.23 1.12
N LEU A 118 3.72 6.06 0.83
CA LEU A 118 3.31 6.35 -0.55
C LEU A 118 4.42 7.03 -1.35
N GLU A 119 5.19 7.90 -0.70
CA GLU A 119 6.36 8.50 -1.33
C GLU A 119 7.42 7.45 -1.66
N ASP A 120 7.69 6.50 -0.75
CA ASP A 120 8.64 5.42 -1.00
C ASP A 120 8.17 4.51 -2.15
N VAL A 121 6.87 4.23 -2.23
CA VAL A 121 6.24 3.46 -3.32
C VAL A 121 6.50 4.10 -4.69
N LEU A 122 6.53 5.44 -4.76
CA LEU A 122 6.81 6.21 -5.97
C LEU A 122 8.30 6.38 -6.26
N LYS A 123 9.12 6.60 -5.23
CA LYS A 123 10.55 6.93 -5.35
C LYS A 123 11.41 5.73 -5.68
N TYR A 124 11.12 4.58 -5.07
CA TYR A 124 12.00 3.42 -5.12
C TYR A 124 11.47 2.36 -6.07
N GLU A 125 12.39 1.61 -6.65
CA GLU A 125 12.06 0.37 -7.35
C GLU A 125 11.54 -0.71 -6.41
N TYR A 126 11.01 -1.78 -6.99
CA TYR A 126 10.25 -2.80 -6.27
C TYR A 126 10.96 -3.37 -5.02
N LEU A 127 12.15 -3.95 -5.16
CA LEU A 127 12.87 -4.57 -4.03
C LEU A 127 13.41 -3.53 -3.02
N PRO A 128 14.06 -2.42 -3.44
CA PRO A 128 14.49 -1.39 -2.49
C PRO A 128 13.33 -0.77 -1.71
N GLY A 129 12.18 -0.55 -2.34
CA GLY A 129 10.97 -0.05 -1.68
C GLY A 129 10.45 -1.01 -0.61
N TRP A 130 10.35 -2.30 -0.93
CA TRP A 130 9.96 -3.33 0.03
C TRP A 130 10.94 -3.47 1.19
N LYS A 131 12.25 -3.39 0.94
CA LYS A 131 13.23 -3.43 2.02
C LYS A 131 13.00 -2.29 3.02
N ARG A 132 12.88 -1.06 2.54
CA ARG A 132 12.64 0.12 3.39
C ARG A 132 11.33 0.02 4.17
N LEU A 133 10.29 -0.52 3.55
CA LEU A 133 9.02 -0.79 4.21
C LEU A 133 9.21 -1.77 5.38
N LEU A 134 9.89 -2.89 5.14
CA LEU A 134 10.12 -3.92 6.16
C LEU A 134 11.03 -3.38 7.27
N GLU A 135 12.07 -2.61 6.96
CA GLU A 135 12.90 -1.93 7.98
C GLU A 135 12.07 -0.97 8.86
N LYS A 136 11.18 -0.17 8.26
CA LYS A 136 10.29 0.76 9.00
C LYS A 136 9.25 0.06 9.85
N LEU A 137 8.78 -1.11 9.42
CA LEU A 137 7.71 -1.85 10.07
C LEU A 137 8.19 -3.08 10.84
N GLN A 138 9.49 -3.34 10.89
CA GLN A 138 10.07 -4.53 11.53
C GLN A 138 9.58 -4.64 12.98
N GLY A 139 9.77 -3.59 13.79
CA GLY A 139 9.31 -3.60 15.18
C GLY A 139 7.79 -3.75 15.33
N PHE A 140 7.01 -3.28 14.35
CA PHE A 140 5.56 -3.48 14.34
C PHE A 140 5.21 -4.94 14.03
N PHE A 141 5.81 -5.52 13.00
CA PHE A 141 5.62 -6.92 12.62
C PHE A 141 6.14 -7.88 13.70
N ASP A 142 7.27 -7.60 14.32
CA ASP A 142 7.81 -8.41 15.43
C ASP A 142 6.88 -8.42 16.64
N SER A 143 6.14 -7.32 16.87
CA SER A 143 5.18 -7.24 17.97
C SER A 143 3.84 -7.95 17.68
N LYS A 144 3.48 -8.10 16.40
CA LYS A 144 2.17 -8.61 15.95
C LYS A 144 2.24 -10.03 15.40
N PHE A 145 3.37 -10.43 14.83
CA PHE A 145 3.62 -11.76 14.33
C PHE A 145 4.40 -12.58 15.36
N GLU A 146 4.35 -13.90 15.23
CA GLU A 146 5.20 -14.80 16.00
C GLU A 146 6.68 -14.60 15.63
N SER A 147 7.59 -14.98 16.53
CA SER A 147 9.03 -14.70 16.48
C SER A 147 9.75 -15.19 15.21
N ASP A 148 9.11 -16.07 14.45
CA ASP A 148 9.59 -16.79 13.28
C ASP A 148 8.84 -16.42 11.99
N TRP A 149 8.13 -15.29 11.99
CA TRP A 149 7.38 -14.80 10.83
C TRP A 149 8.23 -14.60 9.58
N GLU A 150 9.47 -14.11 9.72
CA GLU A 150 10.39 -13.95 8.58
C GLU A 150 10.63 -15.29 7.88
N LYS A 151 10.86 -16.35 8.65
CA LYS A 151 11.00 -17.73 8.13
C LYS A 151 9.72 -18.22 7.47
N LYS A 152 8.55 -17.91 8.05
CA LYS A 152 7.23 -18.29 7.50
C LYS A 152 6.92 -17.58 6.18
N THR A 153 7.30 -16.32 6.04
CA THR A 153 7.16 -15.60 4.75
C THR A 153 8.14 -16.14 3.71
N GLY A 154 9.31 -16.61 4.13
CA GLY A 154 10.41 -16.98 3.23
C GLY A 154 11.00 -15.79 2.48
N LEU A 155 10.67 -14.56 2.88
CA LEU A 155 11.24 -13.36 2.30
C LEU A 155 12.58 -13.09 3.00
N MET A 156 13.69 -13.37 2.30
CA MET A 156 15.05 -13.06 2.76
C MET A 156 15.36 -11.57 2.56
N TRP A 157 14.53 -10.69 3.11
CA TRP A 157 14.59 -9.26 2.80
C TRP A 157 15.84 -8.55 3.36
N GLN A 158 16.45 -9.13 4.39
CA GLN A 158 17.74 -8.69 4.93
C GLN A 158 18.89 -8.88 3.92
N GLU A 159 18.77 -9.87 3.03
CA GLU A 159 19.73 -10.18 1.97
C GLU A 159 19.51 -9.36 0.69
N TRP A 160 18.42 -8.56 0.61
CA TRP A 160 18.21 -7.62 -0.47
C TRP A 160 19.23 -6.47 -0.34
N HIS A 161 20.47 -6.74 -0.77
CA HIS A 161 21.52 -5.73 -0.84
C HIS A 161 21.24 -4.73 -1.95
N LYS A 162 21.78 -3.52 -1.79
CA LYS A 162 21.64 -2.42 -2.73
C LYS A 162 22.07 -2.86 -4.14
N TRP A 163 21.12 -2.89 -5.06
CA TRP A 163 21.42 -2.66 -6.46
C TRP A 163 21.18 -1.15 -6.62
N GLU A 164 22.21 -0.37 -6.29
CA GLU A 164 22.28 1.06 -6.61
C GLU A 164 22.30 1.28 -8.12
#